data_AF-A0AAD2GAN8-F1
#
_entry.id   AF-A0AAD2GAN8-F1
#
_cell.length_a   1.000
_cell.length_b   1.000
_cell.length_c   1.000
_cell.angle_alpha   90.00
_cell.angle_beta   90.00
_cell.angle_gamma   90.00
#
_symmetry.space_group_name_H-M   'P 1'
#
loop_
_entity.id
_entity.type
_entity.pdbx_description
1 polymer ?
#
loop_
_entity_poly.entity_id
_entity_poly.type
_entity_poly.pdbx_seq_one_letter_code
_entity_poly.pdbx_strand_id
1 'polypeptide(L)'
;MSHRRGGGPAKEEMMPFTETLEDVESQMTAATSSDNNGSLDPMAVESRKEAKHRRIQEWKEGPFAASMVRTWDEEKSRFQGNMLKELANGNDSMPCICCSAFACSKIGAGRIGNIAVLKQSTEWVEEIEEDENGQPRTKRFTRPRLDFVIGPYWPMLFFVTFPIIFVVSGLTLVKRIPYTHPGIVLVWLICTVGLIVSLSMTAFRDPGILPRYDKPPPSADANWRWSDRTHSFRPRGAFYDPDTGVIIEDFDHTCPWTSTGIGKKNMGSFQCFVGLVFVCLIFDIVLLTNGI
;
A
#
# COMPACT_ATOMS: atom_id res chain seq x y z
N MET A 1 -20.04 -25.19 39.49
CA MET A 1 -21.15 -25.07 38.52
C MET A 1 -21.46 -23.58 38.38
N SER A 2 -21.35 -22.87 37.26
CA SER A 2 -21.20 -23.21 35.86
C SER A 2 -20.56 -22.00 35.16
N HIS A 3 -19.57 -22.26 34.31
CA HIS A 3 -19.10 -21.35 33.25
C HIS A 3 -20.20 -21.06 32.21
N ARG A 4 -20.20 -19.85 31.65
CA ARG A 4 -20.52 -19.53 30.24
C ARG A 4 -19.57 -18.40 29.82
N ARG A 5 -18.48 -18.66 29.08
CA ARG A 5 -18.36 -18.60 27.60
C ARG A 5 -19.12 -17.38 27.06
N GLY A 6 -18.48 -16.30 26.62
CA GLY A 6 -17.44 -16.25 25.59
C GLY A 6 -18.10 -15.73 24.32
N GLY A 7 -18.34 -14.41 24.25
CA GLY A 7 -18.81 -13.72 23.05
C GLY A 7 -17.61 -13.35 22.19
N GLY A 8 -17.52 -13.92 20.99
CA GLY A 8 -16.46 -13.64 20.03
C GLY A 8 -16.46 -12.19 19.54
N PRO A 9 -15.36 -11.71 18.94
CA PRO A 9 -15.29 -10.36 18.41
C PRO A 9 -16.26 -10.21 17.23
N ALA A 10 -16.91 -9.04 17.20
CA ALA A 10 -17.83 -8.62 16.16
C ALA A 10 -17.19 -8.74 14.78
N LYS A 11 -17.98 -9.19 13.80
CA LYS A 11 -17.64 -9.16 12.38
C LYS A 11 -17.36 -7.71 12.00
N GLU A 12 -16.10 -7.41 11.76
CA GLU A 12 -15.65 -6.20 11.08
C GLU A 12 -16.32 -6.16 9.71
N GLU A 13 -17.18 -5.17 9.50
CA GLU A 13 -17.86 -4.93 8.23
C GLU A 13 -16.80 -4.63 7.16
N MET A 14 -16.71 -5.56 6.21
CA MET A 14 -15.58 -5.77 5.29
C MET A 14 -15.57 -4.70 4.19
N MET A 15 -14.47 -3.95 4.06
CA MET A 15 -14.26 -3.07 2.90
C MET A 15 -14.14 -3.89 1.60
N PRO A 16 -14.79 -3.47 0.50
CA PRO A 16 -15.09 -4.34 -0.65
C PRO A 16 -13.95 -4.51 -1.66
N PHE A 17 -12.71 -4.15 -1.30
CA PHE A 17 -11.64 -3.99 -2.30
C PHE A 17 -10.67 -5.16 -2.41
N THR A 18 -10.72 -6.11 -1.48
CA THR A 18 -9.81 -7.25 -1.47
C THR A 18 -10.62 -8.54 -1.45
N GLU A 19 -10.61 -9.26 -2.58
CA GLU A 19 -11.28 -10.56 -2.67
C GLU A 19 -10.45 -11.59 -1.89
N THR A 20 -11.06 -12.24 -0.90
CA THR A 20 -10.46 -13.43 -0.29
C THR A 20 -10.65 -14.64 -1.19
N LEU A 21 -9.86 -15.70 -0.99
CA LEU A 21 -10.08 -16.96 -1.71
C LEU A 21 -11.48 -17.54 -1.47
N GLU A 22 -12.01 -17.42 -0.26
CA GLU A 22 -13.37 -17.85 0.07
C GLU A 22 -14.42 -17.04 -0.68
N ASP A 23 -14.24 -15.72 -0.82
CA ASP A 23 -15.11 -14.88 -1.64
C ASP A 23 -15.08 -15.32 -3.11
N VAL A 24 -13.89 -15.68 -3.60
CA VAL A 24 -13.69 -16.15 -4.97
C VAL A 24 -14.37 -17.49 -5.21
N GLU A 25 -14.21 -18.46 -4.31
CA GLU A 25 -14.84 -19.79 -4.36
C GLU A 25 -16.37 -19.69 -4.19
N SER A 26 -16.84 -18.81 -3.31
CA SER A 26 -18.27 -18.49 -3.14
C SER A 26 -18.86 -17.87 -4.40
N GLN A 27 -18.17 -16.93 -5.04
CA GLN A 27 -18.60 -16.37 -6.32
C GLN A 27 -18.58 -17.42 -7.45
N MET A 28 -17.64 -18.38 -7.44
CA MET A 28 -17.59 -19.45 -8.44
C MET A 28 -18.77 -20.42 -8.30
N THR A 29 -19.17 -20.73 -7.07
CA THR A 29 -20.35 -21.56 -6.78
C THR A 29 -21.68 -20.80 -6.99
N ALA A 30 -21.69 -19.48 -6.77
CA ALA A 30 -22.83 -18.61 -7.04
C ALA A 30 -23.06 -18.36 -8.54
N ALA A 31 -21.99 -18.26 -9.34
CA ALA A 31 -22.10 -18.17 -10.80
C ALA A 31 -22.72 -19.46 -11.37
N THR A 32 -22.22 -20.64 -10.98
CA THR A 32 -22.79 -21.94 -11.42
C THR A 32 -24.23 -22.18 -10.98
N SER A 33 -24.73 -21.51 -9.93
CA SER A 33 -26.11 -21.65 -9.45
C SER A 33 -27.08 -20.58 -9.98
N SER A 34 -26.60 -19.37 -10.30
CA SER A 34 -27.41 -18.32 -10.93
C SER A 34 -27.54 -18.48 -12.46
N ASP A 35 -26.66 -19.26 -13.08
CA ASP A 35 -26.65 -19.57 -14.52
C ASP A 35 -27.79 -20.53 -14.98
N ASN A 36 -28.70 -20.94 -14.10
CA ASN A 36 -29.87 -21.76 -14.47
C ASN A 36 -31.00 -20.96 -15.16
N ASN A 37 -30.85 -19.65 -15.36
CA ASN A 37 -31.82 -18.83 -16.08
C ASN A 37 -31.21 -18.26 -17.38
N GLY A 38 -31.46 -18.99 -18.47
CA GLY A 38 -31.31 -18.70 -19.90
C GLY A 38 -30.56 -17.45 -20.40
N SER A 39 -29.70 -17.70 -21.40
CA SER A 39 -29.16 -16.79 -22.44
C SER A 39 -27.74 -16.22 -22.32
N LEU A 40 -26.86 -16.81 -21.51
CA LEU A 40 -25.42 -16.49 -21.57
C LEU A 40 -24.67 -17.50 -22.45
N ASP A 41 -23.84 -16.97 -23.36
CA ASP A 41 -22.96 -17.76 -24.23
C ASP A 41 -22.04 -18.67 -23.37
N PRO A 42 -22.14 -20.01 -23.48
CA PRO A 42 -21.32 -20.95 -22.72
C PRO A 42 -19.82 -20.69 -22.88
N MET A 43 -19.37 -20.21 -24.04
CA MET A 43 -17.97 -19.86 -24.29
C MET A 43 -17.52 -18.64 -23.49
N ALA A 44 -18.41 -17.67 -23.27
CA ALA A 44 -18.13 -16.49 -22.46
C ALA A 44 -18.05 -16.83 -20.96
N VAL A 45 -18.83 -17.80 -20.49
CA VAL A 45 -18.77 -18.30 -19.10
C VAL A 45 -17.46 -19.04 -18.84
N GLU A 46 -17.06 -19.93 -19.75
CA GLU A 46 -15.81 -20.68 -19.60
C GLU A 46 -14.59 -19.76 -19.66
N SER A 47 -14.56 -18.82 -20.61
CA SER A 47 -13.50 -17.81 -20.69
C SER A 47 -13.35 -16.97 -19.42
N ARG A 48 -14.47 -16.62 -18.75
CA ARG A 48 -14.43 -15.91 -17.46
C ARG A 48 -13.87 -16.77 -16.35
N LYS A 49 -14.21 -18.06 -16.29
CA LYS A 49 -13.66 -19.00 -15.32
C LYS A 49 -12.16 -19.17 -15.52
N GLU A 50 -11.70 -19.37 -16.75
CA GLU A 50 -10.28 -19.48 -17.08
C GLU A 50 -9.51 -18.22 -16.69
N ALA A 51 -10.03 -17.04 -17.01
CA ALA A 51 -9.42 -15.76 -16.62
C ALA A 51 -9.32 -15.61 -15.09
N LYS A 52 -10.33 -16.06 -14.35
CA LYS A 52 -10.32 -16.04 -12.89
C LYS A 52 -9.28 -17.01 -12.31
N HIS A 53 -9.22 -18.25 -12.81
CA HIS A 53 -8.22 -19.23 -12.36
C HIS A 53 -6.79 -18.76 -12.62
N ARG A 54 -6.55 -18.20 -13.81
CA ARG A 54 -5.25 -17.60 -14.14
C ARG A 54 -4.86 -16.51 -13.14
N ARG A 55 -5.78 -15.62 -12.79
CA ARG A 55 -5.53 -14.57 -11.78
C ARG A 55 -5.22 -15.15 -10.40
N ILE A 56 -5.94 -16.19 -9.97
CA ILE A 56 -5.67 -16.86 -8.70
C ILE A 56 -4.26 -17.45 -8.70
N GLN A 57 -3.87 -18.10 -9.80
CA GLN A 57 -2.55 -18.69 -9.95
C GLN A 57 -1.45 -17.62 -9.94
N GLU A 58 -1.57 -16.56 -10.74
CA GLU A 58 -0.64 -15.43 -10.77
C GLU A 58 -0.50 -14.77 -9.39
N TRP A 59 -1.59 -14.65 -8.65
CA TRP A 59 -1.58 -14.10 -7.29
C TRP A 59 -0.84 -15.02 -6.30
N LYS A 60 -1.10 -16.33 -6.35
CA LYS A 60 -0.42 -17.33 -5.50
C LYS A 60 1.07 -17.42 -5.78
N GLU A 61 1.46 -17.31 -7.05
CA GLU A 61 2.86 -17.29 -7.51
C GLU A 61 3.51 -15.90 -7.30
N GLY A 62 2.74 -14.90 -6.89
CA GLY A 62 3.20 -13.54 -6.68
C GLY A 62 4.24 -13.43 -5.54
N PRO A 63 5.28 -12.60 -5.70
CA PRO A 63 6.43 -12.57 -4.78
C PRO A 63 6.16 -11.88 -3.43
N PHE A 64 5.06 -11.15 -3.30
CA PHE A 64 4.72 -10.36 -2.12
C PHE A 64 3.48 -10.89 -1.42
N ALA A 65 3.44 -10.77 -0.09
CA ALA A 65 2.29 -11.08 0.74
C ALA A 65 1.22 -9.98 0.59
N ALA A 66 0.51 -10.04 -0.53
CA ALA A 66 -0.49 -9.07 -0.94
C ALA A 66 -1.85 -9.72 -1.15
N SER A 67 -2.91 -8.92 -1.09
CA SER A 67 -4.26 -9.33 -1.49
C SER A 67 -4.38 -9.51 -3.00
N MET A 68 -5.36 -10.30 -3.41
CA MET A 68 -5.69 -10.47 -4.82
C MET A 68 -6.39 -9.22 -5.32
N VAL A 69 -5.82 -8.60 -6.35
CA VAL A 69 -6.33 -7.36 -6.95
C VAL A 69 -6.28 -7.47 -8.47
N ARG A 70 -7.14 -6.69 -9.13
CA ARG A 70 -7.13 -6.53 -10.59
C ARG A 70 -5.94 -5.71 -11.05
N THR A 71 -5.54 -5.81 -12.31
CA THR A 71 -4.53 -4.89 -12.86
C THR A 71 -5.10 -3.46 -12.96
N TRP A 72 -4.23 -2.46 -13.18
CA TRP A 72 -4.71 -1.09 -13.38
C TRP A 72 -5.57 -0.95 -14.65
N ASP A 73 -5.23 -1.68 -15.72
CA ASP A 73 -6.01 -1.68 -16.96
C ASP A 73 -7.38 -2.31 -16.77
N GLU A 74 -7.46 -3.40 -16.00
CA GLU A 74 -8.73 -4.03 -15.64
C GLU A 74 -9.61 -3.10 -14.81
N GLU A 75 -9.07 -2.42 -13.79
CA GLU A 75 -9.85 -1.43 -13.02
C GLU A 75 -10.29 -0.25 -13.87
N LYS A 76 -9.42 0.23 -14.76
CA LYS A 76 -9.76 1.31 -15.69
C LYS A 76 -10.93 0.88 -16.58
N SER A 77 -10.90 -0.33 -17.13
CA SER A 77 -12.00 -0.87 -17.94
C SER A 77 -13.30 -1.00 -17.15
N ARG A 78 -13.21 -1.36 -15.86
CA ARG A 78 -14.36 -1.43 -14.96
C ARG A 78 -15.01 -0.05 -14.77
N PHE A 79 -14.20 0.98 -14.52
CA PHE A 79 -14.70 2.33 -14.28
C PHE A 79 -15.10 3.07 -15.56
N GLN A 80 -14.53 2.71 -16.71
CA GLN A 80 -14.95 3.20 -18.02
C GLN A 80 -16.42 2.83 -18.29
N GLY A 81 -17.31 3.82 -18.19
CA GLY A 81 -18.76 3.64 -18.41
C GLY A 81 -19.59 3.37 -17.16
N ASN A 82 -18.99 2.96 -16.04
CA ASN A 82 -19.71 2.67 -14.78
C ASN A 82 -19.39 3.63 -13.63
N MET A 83 -18.55 4.65 -13.84
CA MET A 83 -18.09 5.56 -12.80
C MET A 83 -19.23 6.21 -11.99
N LEU A 84 -20.26 6.74 -12.67
CA LEU A 84 -21.42 7.36 -11.99
C LEU A 84 -22.22 6.35 -11.16
N LYS A 85 -22.29 5.10 -11.61
CA LYS A 85 -22.98 4.01 -10.91
C LYS A 85 -22.22 3.59 -9.65
N GLU A 86 -20.90 3.51 -9.74
CA GLU A 86 -20.03 3.19 -8.60
C GLU A 86 -19.99 4.34 -7.57
N LEU A 87 -19.99 5.61 -8.01
CA LEU A 87 -20.10 6.80 -7.14
C LEU A 87 -21.43 6.82 -6.37
N ALA A 88 -22.53 6.42 -7.01
CA ALA A 88 -23.85 6.36 -6.38
C ALA A 88 -23.94 5.27 -5.29
N ASN A 89 -23.06 4.27 -5.30
CA ASN A 89 -23.01 3.21 -4.30
C ASN A 89 -22.25 3.60 -3.02
N GLY A 90 -21.79 4.85 -2.87
CA GLY A 90 -21.35 5.41 -1.59
C GLY A 90 -20.05 4.82 -1.03
N ASN A 91 -19.09 4.46 -1.89
CA ASN A 91 -17.84 3.86 -1.44
C ASN A 91 -16.75 4.94 -1.28
N ASP A 92 -16.44 5.33 -0.04
CA ASP A 92 -15.58 6.48 0.28
C ASP A 92 -14.12 6.35 -0.23
N SER A 93 -13.63 5.13 -0.41
CA SER A 93 -12.26 4.85 -0.93
C SER A 93 -12.19 4.85 -2.47
N MET A 94 -13.35 4.92 -3.14
CA MET A 94 -13.50 4.78 -4.60
C MET A 94 -12.83 5.88 -5.45
N PRO A 95 -12.74 7.16 -5.03
CA PRO A 95 -12.08 8.20 -5.81
C PRO A 95 -10.58 7.93 -6.02
N CYS A 96 -9.88 7.44 -4.99
CA CYS A 96 -8.44 7.22 -5.03
C CYS A 96 -8.09 6.07 -5.99
N ILE A 97 -8.81 4.95 -5.91
CA ILE A 97 -8.61 3.80 -6.79
C ILE A 97 -8.94 4.15 -8.24
N CYS A 98 -10.02 4.89 -8.49
CA CYS A 98 -10.36 5.33 -9.83
C CYS A 98 -9.24 6.20 -10.42
N CYS A 99 -8.78 7.21 -9.68
CA CYS A 99 -7.66 8.05 -10.09
C CYS A 99 -6.40 7.20 -10.39
N SER A 100 -6.06 6.26 -9.51
CA SER A 100 -4.95 5.33 -9.72
C SER A 100 -5.15 4.49 -10.98
N ALA A 101 -6.33 3.92 -11.21
CA ALA A 101 -6.60 3.09 -12.39
C ALA A 101 -6.34 3.86 -13.69
N PHE A 102 -6.80 5.11 -13.79
CA PHE A 102 -6.55 5.93 -14.98
C PHE A 102 -5.09 6.40 -15.10
N ALA A 103 -4.49 6.87 -14.00
CA ALA A 103 -3.13 7.41 -14.00
C ALA A 103 -2.08 6.30 -14.19
N CYS A 104 -2.15 5.24 -13.38
CA CYS A 104 -1.22 4.12 -13.36
C CYS A 104 -1.28 3.27 -14.64
N SER A 105 -2.47 3.08 -15.23
CA SER A 105 -2.63 2.45 -16.55
C SER A 105 -1.89 3.23 -17.64
N LYS A 106 -1.98 4.57 -17.63
CA LYS A 106 -1.34 5.41 -18.66
C LYS A 106 0.18 5.37 -18.60
N ILE A 107 0.76 5.26 -17.41
CA ILE A 107 2.21 5.26 -17.21
C ILE A 107 2.80 3.84 -17.15
N GLY A 108 1.97 2.79 -17.29
CA GLY A 108 2.41 1.40 -17.22
C GLY A 108 2.97 1.00 -15.85
N ALA A 109 2.46 1.58 -14.76
CA ALA A 109 2.89 1.23 -13.42
C ALA A 109 2.46 -0.20 -13.05
N GLY A 110 3.29 -0.90 -12.29
CA GLY A 110 2.91 -2.17 -11.67
C GLY A 110 1.92 -1.96 -10.52
N ARG A 111 1.40 -3.06 -9.96
CA ARG A 111 0.45 -3.04 -8.84
C ARG A 111 0.73 -4.16 -7.86
N ILE A 112 0.75 -3.83 -6.57
CA ILE A 112 0.79 -4.80 -5.47
C ILE A 112 -0.24 -4.34 -4.44
N GLY A 113 -1.31 -5.12 -4.26
CA GLY A 113 -2.48 -4.64 -3.52
C GLY A 113 -2.98 -3.32 -4.11
N ASN A 114 -3.01 -2.27 -3.31
CA ASN A 114 -3.47 -0.93 -3.69
C ASN A 114 -2.30 0.05 -3.89
N ILE A 115 -1.07 -0.46 -3.83
CA ILE A 115 0.16 0.30 -4.04
C ILE A 115 0.54 0.22 -5.52
N ALA A 116 0.83 1.38 -6.12
CA ALA A 116 1.37 1.45 -7.47
C ALA A 116 2.90 1.33 -7.43
N VAL A 117 3.44 0.45 -8.27
CA VAL A 117 4.87 0.17 -8.37
C VAL A 117 5.41 0.88 -9.61
N LEU A 118 6.23 1.90 -9.38
CA LEU A 118 6.77 2.76 -10.44
C LEU A 118 8.17 2.33 -10.86
N LYS A 119 8.94 1.74 -9.94
CA LYS A 119 10.24 1.14 -10.23
C LYS A 119 10.49 -0.07 -9.34
N GLN A 120 10.93 -1.15 -9.98
CA GLN A 120 11.32 -2.40 -9.34
C GLN A 120 12.66 -2.86 -9.90
N SER A 121 13.53 -3.35 -9.02
CA SER A 121 14.78 -4.03 -9.36
C SER A 121 14.78 -5.44 -8.80
N THR A 122 15.87 -6.17 -8.99
CA THR A 122 16.08 -7.51 -8.42
C THR A 122 17.25 -7.47 -7.45
N GLU A 123 17.10 -8.12 -6.30
CA GLU A 123 18.19 -8.31 -5.35
C GLU A 123 18.50 -9.79 -5.15
N TRP A 124 19.78 -10.10 -4.90
CA TRP A 124 20.23 -11.44 -4.55
C TRP A 124 20.03 -11.67 -3.06
N VAL A 125 19.38 -12.77 -2.72
CA VAL A 125 19.13 -13.17 -1.34
C VAL A 125 19.65 -14.57 -1.12
N GLU A 126 20.31 -14.74 0.02
CA GLU A 126 20.79 -16.02 0.51
C GLU A 126 19.93 -16.38 1.72
N GLU A 127 19.13 -17.43 1.60
CA GLU A 127 18.35 -17.98 2.70
C GLU A 127 18.89 -19.35 3.09
N ILE A 128 18.87 -19.66 4.38
CA ILE A 128 19.23 -20.97 4.90
C ILE A 128 17.94 -21.78 4.94
N GLU A 129 17.83 -22.77 4.05
CA GLU A 129 16.76 -23.76 4.07
C GLU A 129 17.26 -25.03 4.76
N GLU A 130 16.39 -25.71 5.51
CA GLU A 130 16.67 -27.09 5.95
C GLU A 130 16.39 -28.06 4.80
N ASP A 131 17.32 -28.96 4.53
CA ASP A 131 17.11 -30.06 3.59
C ASP A 131 16.19 -31.15 4.18
N GLU A 132 15.85 -32.16 3.38
CA GLU A 132 14.99 -33.27 3.81
C GLU A 132 15.55 -34.04 5.02
N ASN A 133 16.85 -33.90 5.30
CA ASN A 133 17.55 -34.53 6.42
C ASN A 133 17.74 -33.56 7.60
N GLY A 134 17.16 -32.36 7.54
CA GLY A 134 17.28 -31.32 8.57
C GLY A 134 18.65 -30.62 8.61
N GLN A 135 19.48 -30.76 7.58
CA GLN A 135 20.75 -30.05 7.49
C GLN A 135 20.55 -28.66 6.87
N PRO A 136 21.22 -27.61 7.42
CA PRO A 136 21.13 -26.27 6.86
C PRO A 136 21.85 -26.20 5.51
N ARG A 137 21.13 -25.75 4.48
CA ARG A 137 21.64 -25.50 3.14
C ARG A 137 21.38 -24.05 2.75
N THR A 138 22.44 -23.35 2.35
CA THR A 138 22.30 -22.00 1.79
C THR A 138 21.76 -22.07 0.37
N LYS A 139 20.63 -21.43 0.12
CA LYS A 139 20.03 -21.27 -1.20
C LYS A 139 20.12 -19.81 -1.61
N ARG A 140 20.72 -19.59 -2.77
CA ARG A 140 20.84 -18.27 -3.38
C ARG A 140 19.81 -18.13 -4.49
N PHE A 141 18.99 -17.10 -4.41
CA PHE A 141 17.98 -16.78 -5.42
C PHE A 141 17.86 -15.27 -5.61
N THR A 142 17.13 -14.87 -6.64
CA THR A 142 16.81 -13.47 -6.87
C THR A 142 15.37 -13.21 -6.46
N ARG A 143 15.11 -12.06 -5.84
CA ARG A 143 13.76 -11.60 -5.54
C ARG A 143 13.55 -10.16 -5.99
N PRO A 144 12.32 -9.76 -6.28
CA PRO A 144 12.03 -8.36 -6.63
C PRO A 144 12.20 -7.45 -5.42
N ARG A 145 12.73 -6.26 -5.68
CA ARG A 145 12.92 -5.17 -4.73
C ARG A 145 12.19 -3.94 -5.23
N LEU A 146 11.37 -3.36 -4.36
CA LEU A 146 10.60 -2.17 -4.64
C LEU A 146 11.46 -0.92 -4.41
N ASP A 147 11.77 -0.19 -5.48
CA ASP A 147 12.65 0.98 -5.42
C ASP A 147 11.86 2.29 -5.35
N PHE A 148 10.76 2.37 -6.11
CA PHE A 148 9.90 3.54 -6.17
C PHE A 148 8.45 3.06 -6.25
N VAL A 149 7.69 3.32 -5.19
CA VAL A 149 6.29 2.95 -5.06
C VAL A 149 5.48 4.16 -4.68
N ILE A 150 4.16 4.09 -4.76
CA ILE A 150 3.30 5.13 -4.24
C ILE A 150 2.03 4.50 -3.71
N GLY A 151 1.63 4.92 -2.51
CA GLY A 151 0.47 4.34 -1.84
C GLY A 151 -0.87 4.80 -2.44
N PRO A 152 -1.98 4.22 -1.95
CA PRO A 152 -3.31 4.45 -2.50
C PRO A 152 -3.77 5.91 -2.38
N TYR A 153 -3.27 6.64 -1.38
CA TYR A 153 -3.66 8.03 -1.10
C TYR A 153 -2.76 9.06 -1.81
N TRP A 154 -2.15 8.72 -2.94
CA TRP A 154 -1.35 9.68 -3.70
C TRP A 154 -2.06 10.99 -4.10
N PRO A 155 -3.39 11.01 -4.37
CA PRO A 155 -4.05 12.28 -4.66
C PRO A 155 -3.96 13.24 -3.47
N MET A 156 -4.07 12.72 -2.25
CA MET A 156 -3.92 13.52 -1.02
C MET A 156 -2.51 14.12 -0.93
N LEU A 157 -1.48 13.33 -1.23
CA LEU A 157 -0.09 13.80 -1.22
C LEU A 157 0.15 14.94 -2.23
N PHE A 158 -0.27 14.77 -3.48
CA PHE A 158 0.02 15.73 -4.55
C PHE A 158 -0.92 16.94 -4.58
N PHE A 159 -2.18 16.77 -4.19
CA PHE A 159 -3.17 17.85 -4.24
C PHE A 159 -3.42 18.53 -2.90
N VAL A 160 -2.91 17.99 -1.79
CA VAL A 160 -3.09 18.58 -0.46
C VAL A 160 -1.75 18.77 0.25
N THR A 161 -1.02 17.70 0.57
CA THR A 161 0.17 17.78 1.43
C THR A 161 1.28 18.63 0.81
N PHE A 162 1.73 18.32 -0.41
CA PHE A 162 2.76 19.11 -1.09
C PHE A 162 2.32 20.56 -1.35
N PRO A 163 1.11 20.83 -1.87
CA PRO A 163 0.63 22.20 -2.05
C PRO A 163 0.62 23.01 -0.76
N ILE A 164 0.21 22.44 0.38
CA ILE A 164 0.25 23.16 1.67
C ILE A 164 1.68 23.57 2.00
N ILE A 165 2.65 22.64 1.91
CA ILE A 165 4.06 22.93 2.18
C ILE A 165 4.57 24.02 1.23
N PHE A 166 4.35 23.87 -0.09
CA PHE A 166 4.83 24.84 -1.07
C PHE A 166 4.17 26.22 -0.93
N VAL A 167 2.88 26.29 -0.60
CA VAL A 167 2.16 27.56 -0.41
C VAL A 167 2.67 28.27 0.84
N VAL A 168 2.74 27.58 1.98
CA VAL A 168 3.19 28.20 3.24
C VAL A 168 4.65 28.64 3.13
N SER A 169 5.54 27.74 2.71
CA SER A 169 6.96 28.07 2.55
C SER A 169 7.19 29.09 1.43
N GLY A 170 6.39 29.07 0.36
CA GLY A 170 6.44 30.06 -0.72
C GLY A 170 6.02 31.45 -0.28
N LEU A 171 5.02 31.56 0.62
CA LEU A 171 4.65 32.84 1.22
C LEU A 171 5.78 33.40 2.09
N THR A 172 6.43 32.57 2.91
CA THR A 172 7.62 32.96 3.68
C THR A 172 8.75 33.41 2.76
N LEU A 173 9.02 32.63 1.70
CA LEU A 173 10.04 32.92 0.69
C LEU A 173 9.85 34.33 0.09
N VAL A 174 8.65 34.64 -0.41
CA VAL A 174 8.38 35.89 -1.13
C VAL A 174 8.29 37.09 -0.20
N LYS A 175 7.66 36.94 0.98
CA LYS A 175 7.38 38.08 1.86
C LYS A 175 8.53 38.44 2.79
N ARG A 176 9.39 37.48 3.16
CA ARG A 176 10.37 37.66 4.24
C ARG A 176 11.82 37.71 3.77
N ILE A 177 12.21 36.93 2.76
CA ILE A 177 13.61 36.81 2.35
C ILE A 177 14.31 38.14 2.06
N PRO A 178 13.70 39.15 1.40
CA PRO A 178 14.38 40.42 1.14
C PRO A 178 14.79 41.20 2.39
N TYR A 179 14.19 40.88 3.55
CA TYR A 179 14.33 41.63 4.79
C TYR A 179 15.01 40.83 5.91
N THR A 180 15.22 39.52 5.73
CA THR A 180 15.74 38.62 6.77
C THR A 180 17.22 38.32 6.57
N HIS A 181 17.96 38.19 7.68
CA HIS A 181 19.40 37.89 7.66
C HIS A 181 19.72 36.59 6.87
N PRO A 182 20.73 36.58 5.97
CA PRO A 182 21.03 35.44 5.10
C PRO A 182 21.25 34.11 5.83
N GLY A 183 21.85 34.15 7.03
CA GLY A 183 22.05 32.95 7.84
C GLY A 183 20.73 32.29 8.29
N ILE A 184 19.71 33.09 8.61
CA ILE A 184 18.39 32.58 8.99
C ILE A 184 17.70 31.98 7.77
N VAL A 185 17.80 32.67 6.62
CA VAL A 185 17.27 32.17 5.34
C VAL A 185 17.91 30.83 4.96
N LEU A 186 19.23 30.69 5.13
CA LEU A 186 19.93 29.43 4.84
C LEU A 186 19.45 28.28 5.74
N VAL A 187 19.31 28.51 7.05
CA VAL A 187 18.82 27.48 7.99
C VAL A 187 17.38 27.09 7.63
N TRP A 188 16.51 28.07 7.41
CA TRP A 188 15.13 27.82 6.99
C TRP A 188 15.05 27.02 5.67
N LEU A 189 15.90 27.34 4.69
CA LEU A 189 15.98 26.63 3.42
C LEU A 189 16.40 25.18 3.62
N ILE A 190 17.42 24.93 4.44
CA ILE A 190 17.88 23.56 4.77
C ILE A 190 16.74 22.77 5.42
N CYS A 191 16.04 23.35 6.40
CA CYS A 191 14.91 22.70 7.05
C CYS A 191 13.77 22.41 6.07
N THR A 192 13.43 23.36 5.19
CA THR A 192 12.35 23.21 4.20
C THR A 192 12.69 22.15 3.14
N VAL A 193 13.92 22.14 2.63
CA VAL A 193 14.39 21.09 1.71
C VAL A 193 14.40 19.73 2.41
N GLY A 194 14.88 19.67 3.65
CA GLY A 194 14.83 18.46 4.48
C GLY A 194 13.40 17.95 4.68
N LEU A 195 12.43 18.85 4.91
CA LEU A 195 11.02 18.51 5.05
C LEU A 195 10.47 17.85 3.78
N ILE A 196 10.76 18.44 2.61
CA ILE A 196 10.31 17.91 1.31
C ILE A 196 10.97 16.55 1.01
N VAL A 197 12.28 16.42 1.28
CA VAL A 197 13.03 15.18 1.05
C VAL A 197 12.54 14.07 1.98
N SER A 198 12.36 14.36 3.27
CA SER A 198 11.86 13.38 4.24
C SER A 198 10.43 12.92 3.89
N LEU A 199 9.53 13.83 3.53
CA LEU A 199 8.19 13.48 3.03
C LEU A 199 8.27 12.59 1.79
N SER A 200 9.12 12.93 0.82
CA SER A 200 9.29 12.15 -0.42
C SER A 200 9.84 10.75 -0.12
N MET A 201 10.81 10.64 0.80
CA MET A 201 11.35 9.35 1.23
C MET A 201 10.32 8.51 1.97
N THR A 202 9.42 9.12 2.75
CA THR A 202 8.30 8.42 3.39
C THR A 202 7.28 7.93 2.38
N ALA A 203 6.90 8.81 1.44
CA ALA A 203 5.81 8.57 0.49
C ALA A 203 6.18 7.57 -0.61
N PHE A 204 7.40 7.64 -1.14
CA PHE A 204 7.76 6.92 -2.36
C PHE A 204 8.60 5.65 -2.17
N ARG A 205 8.89 5.29 -0.91
CA ARG A 205 9.71 4.13 -0.56
C ARG A 205 8.83 2.96 -0.17
N ASP A 206 9.34 1.75 -0.39
CA ASP A 206 8.79 0.53 0.21
C ASP A 206 8.61 0.73 1.73
N PRO A 207 7.37 0.64 2.27
CA PRO A 207 7.13 0.78 3.71
C PRO A 207 7.63 -0.43 4.51
N GLY A 208 7.97 -1.53 3.82
CA GLY A 208 8.30 -2.80 4.44
C GLY A 208 7.34 -3.90 4.00
N ILE A 209 6.93 -3.92 2.74
CA ILE A 209 6.03 -4.96 2.21
C ILE A 209 6.71 -6.32 2.36
N LEU A 210 6.03 -7.24 3.04
CA LEU A 210 6.57 -8.56 3.33
C LEU A 210 6.58 -9.41 2.04
N PRO A 211 7.68 -10.13 1.76
CA PRO A 211 7.65 -11.15 0.72
C PRO A 211 6.69 -12.28 1.12
N ARG A 212 6.26 -13.07 0.13
CA ARG A 212 5.41 -14.24 0.36
C ARG A 212 6.21 -15.38 0.99
N TYR A 213 5.63 -16.02 2.00
CA TYR A 213 6.18 -17.18 2.68
C TYR A 213 5.16 -18.31 2.73
N ASP A 214 5.47 -19.43 2.08
CA ASP A 214 4.64 -20.65 2.13
C ASP A 214 4.83 -21.44 3.42
N LYS A 215 5.98 -21.27 4.07
CA LYS A 215 6.32 -21.81 5.38
C LYS A 215 7.13 -20.78 6.18
N PRO A 216 7.06 -20.78 7.52
CA PRO A 216 7.97 -19.99 8.33
C PRO A 216 9.43 -20.34 7.99
N PRO A 217 10.34 -19.34 7.95
CA PRO A 217 11.76 -19.61 7.79
C PRO A 217 12.29 -20.56 8.88
N PRO A 218 13.28 -21.43 8.63
CA PRO A 218 13.79 -22.35 9.64
C PRO A 218 14.37 -21.65 10.89
N SER A 219 14.99 -20.48 10.68
CA SER A 219 15.52 -19.63 11.76
C SER A 219 14.46 -18.72 12.40
N ALA A 220 13.18 -18.91 12.07
CA ALA A 220 12.10 -18.08 12.58
C ALA A 220 11.76 -18.40 14.03
N ASP A 221 11.46 -17.37 14.81
CA ASP A 221 10.82 -17.54 16.10
C ASP A 221 9.48 -18.30 15.96
N ALA A 222 9.09 -19.04 16.99
CA ALA A 222 7.86 -19.85 17.02
C ALA A 222 6.52 -19.06 16.88
N ASN A 223 6.58 -17.75 16.60
CA ASN A 223 5.43 -16.83 16.61
C ASN A 223 4.92 -16.43 15.22
N TRP A 224 5.36 -17.08 14.14
CA TRP A 224 4.83 -16.84 12.81
C TRP A 224 3.37 -17.30 12.70
N ARG A 225 2.56 -16.53 11.99
CA ARG A 225 1.13 -16.79 11.83
C ARG A 225 0.76 -16.82 10.36
N TRP A 226 -0.14 -17.71 10.01
CA TRP A 226 -0.74 -17.75 8.69
C TRP A 226 -1.72 -16.57 8.50
N SER A 227 -1.84 -16.08 7.27
CA SER A 227 -2.82 -15.07 6.86
C SER A 227 -3.59 -15.57 5.64
N ASP A 228 -4.87 -15.86 5.80
CA ASP A 228 -5.72 -16.34 4.70
C ASP A 228 -5.89 -15.29 3.59
N ARG A 229 -5.98 -14.01 3.97
CA ARG A 229 -6.17 -12.89 3.02
C ARG A 229 -5.04 -12.75 2.02
N THR A 230 -3.81 -13.03 2.45
CA THR A 230 -2.63 -12.89 1.59
C THR A 230 -2.04 -14.23 1.22
N HIS A 231 -2.55 -15.34 1.77
CA HIS A 231 -2.03 -16.70 1.58
C HIS A 231 -0.51 -16.78 1.83
N SER A 232 -0.09 -16.24 2.98
CA SER A 232 1.31 -16.14 3.38
C SER A 232 1.47 -16.21 4.89
N PHE A 233 2.58 -16.78 5.35
CA PHE A 233 3.04 -16.65 6.73
C PHE A 233 3.62 -15.24 6.96
N ARG A 234 3.43 -14.71 8.19
CA ARG A 234 3.97 -13.43 8.63
C ARG A 234 4.54 -13.50 10.05
N PRO A 235 5.61 -12.75 10.37
CA PRO A 235 6.16 -12.67 11.71
C PRO A 235 5.26 -11.82 12.63
N ARG A 236 5.59 -11.81 13.93
CA ARG A 236 4.98 -10.88 14.88
C ARG A 236 5.35 -9.44 14.52
N GLY A 237 4.39 -8.52 14.63
CA GLY A 237 4.58 -7.11 14.27
C GLY A 237 4.27 -6.78 12.81
N ALA A 238 4.18 -7.79 11.94
CA ALA A 238 3.71 -7.59 10.56
C ALA A 238 2.18 -7.65 10.49
N PHE A 239 1.54 -6.62 9.93
CA PHE A 239 0.09 -6.54 9.82
C PHE A 239 -0.38 -6.37 8.38
N TYR A 240 -1.47 -7.05 8.06
CA TYR A 240 -2.22 -6.80 6.84
C TYR A 240 -2.99 -5.50 7.01
N ASP A 241 -2.80 -4.58 6.08
CA ASP A 241 -3.52 -3.31 6.04
C ASP A 241 -4.51 -3.32 4.87
N PRO A 242 -5.83 -3.14 5.12
CA PRO A 242 -6.85 -3.10 4.07
C PRO A 242 -6.67 -1.96 3.06
N ASP A 243 -6.13 -0.82 3.50
CA ASP A 243 -5.99 0.36 2.65
C ASP A 243 -4.91 0.15 1.58
N THR A 244 -3.76 -0.38 1.97
CA THR A 244 -2.65 -0.73 1.06
C THR A 244 -2.84 -2.09 0.42
N GLY A 245 -3.65 -2.98 1.00
CA GLY A 245 -3.92 -4.32 0.48
C GLY A 245 -2.73 -5.27 0.59
N VAL A 246 -1.79 -5.02 1.49
CA VAL A 246 -0.56 -5.82 1.67
C VAL A 246 -0.23 -6.04 3.14
N ILE A 247 0.64 -7.00 3.45
CA ILE A 247 1.26 -7.12 4.77
C ILE A 247 2.51 -6.25 4.83
N ILE A 248 2.58 -5.38 5.83
CA ILE A 248 3.72 -4.51 6.10
C ILE A 248 4.42 -4.97 7.38
N GLU A 249 5.74 -5.12 7.34
CA GLU A 249 6.59 -5.44 8.47
C GLU A 249 6.68 -4.26 9.45
N ASP A 250 6.54 -4.54 10.75
CA ASP A 250 6.44 -3.55 11.84
C ASP A 250 5.49 -2.40 11.48
N PHE A 251 4.28 -2.77 11.04
CA PHE A 251 3.25 -1.83 10.61
C PHE A 251 2.77 -0.98 11.80
N ASP A 252 2.70 0.33 11.58
CA ASP A 252 2.20 1.30 12.54
C ASP A 252 0.78 1.75 12.17
N HIS A 253 0.64 2.43 11.02
CA HIS A 253 -0.65 2.86 10.47
C HIS A 253 -0.53 3.22 8.99
N THR A 254 -1.66 3.42 8.33
CA THR A 254 -1.71 4.05 7.01
C THR A 254 -1.99 5.55 7.15
N CYS A 255 -1.15 6.38 6.52
CA CYS A 255 -1.23 7.82 6.62
C CYS A 255 -1.62 8.44 5.28
N PRO A 256 -2.88 8.92 5.12
CA PRO A 256 -3.31 9.54 3.87
C PRO A 256 -2.45 10.75 3.47
N TRP A 257 -1.95 11.52 4.45
CA TRP A 257 -1.11 12.70 4.22
C TRP A 257 0.24 12.37 3.58
N THR A 258 0.79 11.18 3.83
CA THR A 258 2.05 10.71 3.22
C THR A 258 1.81 9.75 2.06
N SER A 259 0.55 9.57 1.64
CA SER A 259 0.03 8.64 0.63
C SER A 259 0.04 7.15 0.96
N THR A 260 0.78 6.69 1.97
CA THR A 260 1.20 5.28 2.09
C THR A 260 1.13 4.73 3.53
N GLY A 261 1.36 3.42 3.66
CA GLY A 261 1.55 2.75 4.94
C GLY A 261 2.87 3.17 5.61
N ILE A 262 2.86 3.30 6.92
CA ILE A 262 4.05 3.55 7.74
C ILE A 262 4.45 2.22 8.40
N GLY A 263 5.68 1.79 8.12
CA GLY A 263 6.23 0.54 8.62
C GLY A 263 7.75 0.58 8.73
N LYS A 264 8.35 -0.59 8.90
CA LYS A 264 9.78 -0.73 9.22
C LYS A 264 10.71 0.07 8.32
N LYS A 265 10.51 0.03 7.00
CA LYS A 265 11.48 0.56 6.03
C LYS A 265 11.36 2.07 5.79
N ASN A 266 10.24 2.70 6.15
CA ASN A 266 10.02 4.15 6.00
C ASN A 266 9.80 4.91 7.33
N MET A 267 9.75 4.21 8.47
CA MET A 267 9.56 4.81 9.80
C MET A 267 10.56 5.93 10.12
N GLY A 268 11.85 5.72 9.86
CA GLY A 268 12.87 6.75 10.13
C GLY A 268 12.66 8.03 9.33
N SER A 269 12.29 7.90 8.05
CA SER A 269 11.94 9.05 7.19
C SER A 269 10.67 9.74 7.68
N PHE A 270 9.66 8.96 8.13
CA PHE A 270 8.42 9.50 8.68
C PHE A 270 8.66 10.30 9.96
N GLN A 271 9.48 9.80 10.89
CA GLN A 271 9.83 10.51 12.11
C GLN A 271 10.59 11.80 11.82
N CYS A 272 11.53 11.77 10.86
CA CYS A 272 12.23 12.97 10.39
C CYS A 272 11.26 13.98 9.78
N PHE A 273 10.33 13.54 8.95
CA PHE A 273 9.27 14.37 8.36
C PHE A 273 8.42 15.04 9.45
N VAL A 274 7.87 14.26 10.40
CA VAL A 274 7.04 14.80 11.48
C VAL A 274 7.82 15.83 12.32
N GLY A 275 9.07 15.53 12.67
CA GLY A 275 9.93 16.47 13.39
C GLY A 275 10.17 17.77 12.61
N LEU A 276 10.48 17.66 11.32
CA LEU A 276 10.72 18.81 10.45
C LEU A 276 9.44 19.61 10.17
N VAL A 277 8.26 19.01 10.16
CA VAL A 277 6.98 19.73 10.06
C VAL A 277 6.86 20.72 11.21
N PHE A 278 7.07 20.28 12.46
CA PHE A 278 6.98 21.17 13.61
C PHE A 278 8.05 22.29 13.57
N VAL A 279 9.29 21.94 13.22
CA VAL A 279 10.37 22.94 13.09
C VAL A 279 10.02 23.97 12.02
N CYS A 280 9.66 23.55 10.80
CA CYS A 280 9.36 24.46 9.70
C CYS A 280 8.12 25.32 9.99
N LEU A 281 7.07 24.76 10.59
CA LEU A 281 5.88 25.52 10.97
C LEU A 281 6.21 26.61 12.00
N ILE A 282 7.01 26.31 13.02
CA ILE A 282 7.44 27.31 14.00
C ILE A 282 8.27 28.40 13.33
N PHE A 283 9.21 28.02 12.46
CA PHE A 283 10.01 28.98 11.69
C PHE A 283 9.13 29.88 10.81
N ASP A 284 8.20 29.31 10.04
CA ASP A 284 7.30 30.06 9.16
C ASP A 284 6.41 31.00 9.96
N ILE A 285 5.85 30.56 11.10
CA ILE A 285 5.07 31.44 11.99
C ILE A 285 5.93 32.60 12.48
N VAL A 286 7.10 32.33 13.06
CA VAL A 286 7.99 33.37 13.60
C VAL A 286 8.41 34.37 12.52
N LEU A 287 8.79 33.90 11.33
CA LEU A 287 9.20 34.77 10.23
C LEU A 287 8.04 35.60 9.70
N LEU A 288 6.84 35.02 9.58
CA LEU A 288 5.67 35.71 9.05
C LEU A 288 5.04 36.69 10.05
N THR A 289 5.11 36.42 11.36
CA THR A 289 4.48 37.28 12.38
C THR A 289 5.43 38.31 12.98
N ASN A 290 6.66 37.92 13.31
CA ASN A 290 7.53 38.72 14.18
C ASN A 290 8.47 39.65 13.43
N GLY A 291 8.43 39.65 12.10
CA GLY A 291 9.03 40.75 11.38
C GLY A 291 10.54 40.88 11.52
N ILE A 292 11.29 39.80 11.78
CA ILE A 292 12.78 39.85 11.85
C ILE A 292 13.39 40.03 10.46
#